data_AF-A0A1H9KBU4-F1
#
_entry.id   AF-A0A1H9KBU4-F1
#
_cell.length_a   1.000
_cell.length_b   1.000
_cell.length_c   1.000
_cell.angle_alpha   90.00
_cell.angle_beta   90.00
_cell.angle_gamma   90.00
#
_symmetry.space_group_name_H-M   'P 1'
#
loop_
_entity.id
_entity.type
_entity.pdbx_description
1 polymer ?
#
loop_
_entity_poly.entity_id
_entity_poly.type
_entity_poly.pdbx_seq_one_letter_code
_entity_poly.pdbx_strand_id
1 'polypeptide(L)'
;MSVVLLAPALALLGNIATNTVEVSWRWWPPTVWVLVGLLVAGTVWVEVRRQGAPAEDDGEPVVVTPEFVDVDYVREYRTGKLLPASGFLLRLVVESRSRRRVVLRALRAEVVAREPVSGHVLPHLGKIRTRAFRLDLGGDRPVVTARKRDDFPLWVDAGEPEVIDVQVHNTDGKVEWRLFLDWTVNGRSGTAVIDAGGRPYITAQRPGG
;
A
#
# COMPACT_ATOMS: atom_id res chain seq x y z
N MET A 1 -6.46 23.95 -12.25
CA MET A 1 -7.33 24.96 -12.90
C MET A 1 -6.50 26.22 -13.07
N SER A 2 -5.76 26.30 -14.18
CA SER A 2 -4.61 27.21 -14.34
C SER A 2 -4.82 28.09 -15.57
N VAL A 3 -5.72 29.08 -15.46
CA VAL A 3 -5.98 30.00 -16.59
C VAL A 3 -6.03 31.49 -16.18
N VAL A 4 -6.00 31.86 -14.89
CA VAL A 4 -6.36 33.25 -14.51
C VAL A 4 -5.17 34.22 -14.37
N LEU A 5 -3.90 33.78 -14.48
CA LEU A 5 -2.76 34.70 -14.32
C LEU A 5 -2.12 35.20 -15.63
N LEU A 6 -2.56 34.72 -16.80
CA LEU A 6 -1.96 35.11 -18.07
C LEU A 6 -2.49 36.44 -18.63
N ALA A 7 -3.71 36.85 -18.28
CA ALA A 7 -4.32 38.05 -18.84
C ALA A 7 -3.68 39.39 -18.36
N PRO A 8 -3.33 39.59 -17.07
CA PRO A 8 -2.76 40.87 -16.63
C PRO A 8 -1.30 41.04 -17.11
N ALA A 9 -0.53 39.96 -17.17
CA ALA A 9 0.87 39.99 -17.57
C ALA A 9 1.04 40.27 -19.08
N LEU A 10 0.18 39.70 -19.92
CA LEU A 10 0.13 40.00 -21.36
C LEU A 10 -0.38 41.42 -21.64
N ALA A 11 -1.33 41.94 -20.85
CA ALA A 11 -1.78 43.33 -20.95
C ALA A 11 -0.68 44.33 -20.57
N LEU A 12 0.17 44.01 -19.59
CA LEU A 12 1.33 44.85 -19.24
C LEU A 12 2.42 44.83 -20.32
N LEU A 13 2.73 43.66 -20.88
CA LEU A 13 3.73 43.53 -21.95
C LEU A 13 3.25 44.20 -23.25
N GLY A 14 1.96 44.11 -23.57
CA GLY A 14 1.35 44.81 -24.71
C GLY A 14 1.40 46.33 -24.58
N ASN A 15 1.35 46.87 -23.37
CA ASN A 15 1.40 48.31 -23.15
C ASN A 15 2.85 48.88 -23.16
N ILE A 16 3.86 48.04 -22.87
CA ILE A 16 5.28 48.41 -22.94
C ILE A 16 5.79 48.51 -24.40
N ALA A 17 5.19 47.75 -25.33
CA ALA A 17 5.58 47.77 -26.74
C ALA A 17 5.02 48.96 -27.54
N THR A 18 3.96 49.63 -27.06
CA THR A 18 3.20 50.58 -27.88
C THR A 18 3.40 52.06 -27.54
N ASN A 19 4.19 52.39 -26.51
CA ASN A 19 4.62 53.78 -26.19
C ASN A 19 3.47 54.81 -26.08
N THR A 20 2.26 54.40 -25.69
CA THR A 20 1.05 55.25 -25.69
C THR A 20 0.73 55.90 -24.34
N VAL A 21 1.51 55.64 -23.28
CA VAL A 21 1.33 56.26 -21.95
C VAL A 21 2.66 56.80 -21.43
N GLU A 22 2.89 58.11 -21.56
CA GLU A 22 4.01 58.80 -20.92
C GLU A 22 3.75 58.95 -19.41
N VAL A 23 4.16 57.96 -18.63
CA VAL A 23 4.16 58.06 -17.17
C VAL A 23 5.37 58.92 -16.76
N SER A 24 5.15 60.22 -16.53
CA SER A 24 6.18 61.25 -16.29
C SER A 24 6.93 61.13 -14.94
N TRP A 25 6.58 60.14 -14.12
CA TRP A 25 7.05 60.04 -12.73
C TRP A 25 8.29 59.12 -12.65
N ARG A 26 9.46 59.70 -12.34
CA ARG A 26 10.79 59.03 -12.32
C ARG A 26 10.90 57.75 -11.47
N TRP A 27 9.96 57.50 -10.56
CA TRP A 27 9.92 56.32 -9.69
C TRP A 27 9.06 55.17 -10.25
N TRP A 28 8.40 55.36 -11.40
CA TRP A 28 7.60 54.31 -12.02
C TRP A 28 8.44 53.10 -12.48
N PRO A 29 9.57 53.27 -13.20
CA PRO A 29 10.41 52.14 -13.59
C PRO A 29 10.89 51.27 -12.41
N PRO A 30 11.46 51.80 -11.31
CA PRO A 30 11.91 50.97 -10.21
C PRO A 30 10.76 50.25 -9.50
N THR A 31 9.56 50.84 -9.45
CA THR A 31 8.39 50.22 -8.80
C THR A 31 7.90 48.99 -9.58
N VAL A 32 7.82 49.09 -10.91
CA VAL A 32 7.48 47.95 -11.77
C VAL A 32 8.50 46.82 -11.62
N TRP A 33 9.79 47.15 -11.61
CA TRP A 33 10.85 46.15 -11.41
C TRP A 33 10.79 45.48 -10.04
N VAL A 34 10.45 46.21 -8.97
CA VAL A 34 10.23 45.63 -7.63
C VAL A 34 9.04 44.68 -7.62
N LEU A 35 7.92 45.08 -8.23
CA LEU A 35 6.72 44.24 -8.32
C LEU A 35 6.99 42.96 -9.11
N VAL A 36 7.68 43.07 -10.26
CA VAL A 36 8.11 41.90 -11.05
C VAL A 36 9.04 41.00 -10.23
N GLY A 37 10.03 41.59 -9.55
CA GLY A 37 10.95 40.86 -8.66
C GLY A 37 10.21 40.10 -7.56
N LEU A 38 9.23 40.73 -6.91
CA LEU A 38 8.39 40.10 -5.89
C LEU A 38 7.50 38.99 -6.46
N LEU A 39 6.97 39.17 -7.67
CA LEU A 39 6.14 38.16 -8.35
C LEU A 39 6.98 36.94 -8.72
N VAL A 40 8.19 37.14 -9.25
CA VAL A 40 9.15 36.07 -9.55
C VAL A 40 9.59 35.38 -8.25
N ALA A 41 9.99 36.14 -7.24
CA ALA A 41 10.39 35.60 -5.94
C ALA A 41 9.26 34.82 -5.27
N GLY A 42 8.03 35.33 -5.31
CA GLY A 42 6.84 34.64 -4.82
C GLY A 42 6.56 33.35 -5.58
N THR A 43 6.70 33.36 -6.90
CA THR A 43 6.55 32.15 -7.74
C THR A 43 7.60 31.10 -7.40
N VAL A 44 8.88 31.51 -7.33
CA VAL A 44 10.00 30.65 -6.93
C VAL A 44 9.78 30.10 -5.52
N TRP A 45 9.33 30.93 -4.59
CA TRP A 45 9.08 30.53 -3.21
C TRP A 45 7.91 29.54 -3.08
N VAL A 46 6.82 29.74 -3.84
CA VAL A 46 5.70 28.78 -3.91
C VAL A 46 6.19 27.45 -4.48
N GLU A 47 7.01 27.47 -5.52
CA GLU A 47 7.55 26.26 -6.13
C GLU A 47 8.54 25.54 -5.21
N VAL A 48 9.43 26.28 -4.54
CA VAL A 48 10.36 25.74 -3.53
C VAL A 48 9.60 25.14 -2.35
N ARG A 49 8.49 25.76 -1.90
CA ARG A 49 7.64 25.17 -0.85
C ARG A 49 6.86 23.95 -1.29
N ARG A 50 6.45 23.88 -2.56
CA ARG A 50 5.83 22.68 -3.13
C ARG A 50 6.82 21.52 -3.22
N GLN A 51 8.07 21.82 -3.53
CA GLN A 51 9.16 20.84 -3.56
C GLN A 51 9.63 20.46 -2.14
N GLY A 52 9.57 21.40 -1.20
CA GLY A 52 9.87 21.23 0.22
C GLY A 52 8.75 20.55 1.01
N ALA A 53 8.11 19.53 0.43
CA ALA A 53 7.36 18.58 1.22
C ALA A 53 8.25 18.03 2.35
N PRO A 54 7.73 17.84 3.57
CA PRO A 54 8.51 17.23 4.64
C PRO A 54 9.13 15.92 4.14
N ALA A 55 10.38 15.70 4.53
CA ALA A 55 11.17 14.53 4.16
C ALA A 55 10.30 13.28 4.16
N GLU A 56 10.41 12.49 3.09
CA GLU A 56 9.81 11.17 3.00
C GLU A 56 10.12 10.42 4.30
N ASP A 57 9.09 9.99 5.02
CA ASP A 57 9.22 9.25 6.26
C ASP A 57 10.14 8.05 6.01
N ASP A 58 11.32 8.00 6.62
CA ASP A 58 12.34 6.96 6.41
C ASP A 58 11.85 5.55 6.83
N GLY A 59 10.63 5.46 7.37
CA GLY A 59 9.93 4.22 7.64
C GLY A 59 9.62 3.39 6.39
N GLU A 60 9.12 2.19 6.62
CA GLU A 60 8.77 1.28 5.53
C GLU A 60 7.63 1.89 4.68
N PRO A 61 7.80 2.02 3.35
CA PRO A 61 6.84 2.73 2.49
C PRO A 61 5.50 1.98 2.35
N VAL A 62 5.48 0.70 2.71
CA VAL A 62 4.31 -0.17 2.68
C VAL A 62 4.01 -0.63 4.10
N VAL A 63 2.75 -0.49 4.50
CA VAL A 63 2.22 -1.06 5.72
C VAL A 63 1.19 -2.09 5.32
N VAL A 64 1.25 -3.27 5.92
CA VAL A 64 0.26 -4.32 5.70
C VAL A 64 -0.41 -4.66 7.02
N THR A 65 -1.73 -4.52 7.06
CA THR A 65 -2.54 -4.90 8.21
C THR A 65 -3.28 -6.20 7.90
N PRO A 66 -2.92 -7.32 8.55
CA PRO A 66 -3.60 -8.60 8.37
C PRO A 66 -4.87 -8.71 9.24
N GLU A 67 -5.95 -9.20 8.67
CA GLU A 67 -7.22 -9.51 9.33
C GLU A 67 -7.66 -10.95 9.01
N PHE A 68 -7.98 -11.71 10.04
CA PHE A 68 -8.47 -13.09 9.92
C PHE A 68 -10.00 -13.07 9.79
N VAL A 69 -10.50 -13.53 8.64
CA VAL A 69 -11.93 -13.51 8.30
C VAL A 69 -12.41 -14.94 8.04
N ASP A 70 -13.63 -15.24 8.51
CA ASP A 70 -14.29 -16.55 8.34
C ASP A 70 -13.45 -17.72 8.87
N VAL A 71 -13.02 -17.58 10.13
CA VAL A 71 -12.08 -18.52 10.76
C VAL A 71 -12.82 -19.51 11.63
N ASP A 72 -12.82 -20.77 11.18
CA ASP A 72 -13.06 -21.92 12.03
C ASP A 72 -11.84 -22.22 12.90
N TYR A 73 -12.03 -22.92 14.01
CA TYR A 73 -10.92 -23.31 14.89
C TYR A 73 -10.86 -24.83 15.09
N VAL A 74 -9.66 -25.41 15.07
CA VAL A 74 -9.41 -26.75 15.57
C VAL A 74 -9.03 -26.66 17.03
N ARG A 75 -9.75 -27.38 17.90
CA ARG A 75 -9.32 -27.63 19.27
C ARG A 75 -8.41 -28.85 19.30
N GLU A 76 -7.11 -28.63 19.48
CA GLU A 76 -6.11 -29.70 19.54
C GLU A 76 -6.33 -30.57 20.79
N TYR A 77 -6.37 -31.90 20.63
CA TYR A 77 -6.62 -32.81 21.75
C TYR A 77 -5.52 -32.78 22.82
N ARG A 78 -4.25 -32.66 22.40
CA ARG A 78 -3.10 -32.79 23.29
C ARG A 78 -2.96 -31.60 24.24
N THR A 79 -3.19 -30.38 23.75
CA THR A 79 -2.96 -29.15 24.52
C THR A 79 -4.25 -28.39 24.83
N GLY A 80 -5.36 -28.71 24.17
CA GLY A 80 -6.61 -27.95 24.24
C GLY A 80 -6.57 -26.61 23.50
N LYS A 81 -5.44 -26.25 22.87
CA LYS A 81 -5.24 -24.99 22.15
C LYS A 81 -6.20 -24.88 20.96
N LEU A 82 -6.72 -23.67 20.75
CA LEU A 82 -7.49 -23.32 19.56
C LEU A 82 -6.54 -22.82 18.47
N LEU A 83 -6.56 -23.51 17.32
CA LEU A 83 -5.75 -23.17 16.16
C LEU A 83 -6.68 -22.78 15.01
N PRO A 84 -6.41 -21.70 14.25
CA PRO A 84 -7.12 -21.42 13.03
C PRO A 84 -7.14 -22.65 12.11
N ALA A 85 -8.32 -23.09 11.72
CA ALA A 85 -8.51 -24.21 10.82
C ALA A 85 -8.33 -23.76 9.37
N SER A 86 -7.71 -24.60 8.55
CA SER A 86 -7.60 -24.45 7.11
C SER A 86 -8.93 -24.04 6.44
N GLY A 87 -8.86 -23.12 5.47
CA GLY A 87 -9.99 -22.66 4.66
C GLY A 87 -10.40 -21.20 4.86
N PHE A 88 -9.89 -20.55 5.92
CA PHE A 88 -10.16 -19.15 6.23
C PHE A 88 -9.59 -18.17 5.21
N LEU A 89 -10.06 -16.92 5.27
CA LEU A 89 -9.47 -15.80 4.54
C LEU A 89 -8.56 -14.98 5.43
N LEU A 90 -7.34 -14.75 4.97
CA LEU A 90 -6.46 -13.71 5.47
C LEU A 90 -6.62 -12.48 4.58
N ARG A 91 -7.27 -11.45 5.09
CA ARG A 91 -7.39 -10.15 4.43
C ARG A 91 -6.17 -9.30 4.73
N LEU A 92 -5.52 -8.82 3.70
CA LEU A 92 -4.38 -7.91 3.80
C LEU A 92 -4.83 -6.54 3.34
N VAL A 93 -4.89 -5.59 4.25
CA VAL A 93 -5.09 -4.17 3.91
C VAL A 93 -3.70 -3.56 3.73
N VAL A 94 -3.37 -3.24 2.49
CA VAL A 94 -2.07 -2.68 2.12
C VAL A 94 -2.22 -1.18 1.95
N GLU A 95 -1.47 -0.42 2.75
CA GLU A 95 -1.47 1.04 2.75
C GLU A 95 -0.09 1.55 2.33
N SER A 96 -0.09 2.61 1.52
CA SER A 96 1.13 3.32 1.16
C SER A 96 1.34 4.51 2.11
N ARG A 97 2.53 4.58 2.71
CA ARG A 97 3.03 5.81 3.37
C ARG A 97 3.73 6.76 2.38
N SER A 98 4.06 6.25 1.19
CA SER A 98 4.67 7.03 0.13
C SER A 98 3.62 7.88 -0.61
N ARG A 99 3.98 9.12 -0.91
CA ARG A 99 3.20 10.00 -1.81
C ARG A 99 3.24 9.57 -3.27
N ARG A 100 4.21 8.72 -3.63
CA ARG A 100 4.33 8.11 -4.95
C ARG A 100 3.65 6.75 -4.93
N ARG A 101 3.08 6.36 -6.07
CA ARG A 101 2.49 5.05 -6.28
C ARG A 101 3.49 3.95 -5.95
N VAL A 102 3.07 3.01 -5.12
CA VAL A 102 3.83 1.81 -4.79
C VAL A 102 3.36 0.67 -5.68
N VAL A 103 4.32 -0.09 -6.21
CA VAL A 103 4.08 -1.29 -7.02
C VAL A 103 4.24 -2.51 -6.12
N LEU A 104 3.18 -3.27 -5.93
CA LEU A 104 3.26 -4.59 -5.33
C LEU A 104 3.62 -5.59 -6.43
N ARG A 105 4.66 -6.38 -6.21
CA ARG A 105 5.25 -7.24 -7.24
C ARG A 105 4.93 -8.71 -7.07
N ALA A 106 4.86 -9.16 -5.84
CA ALA A 106 4.62 -10.56 -5.52
C ALA A 106 4.19 -10.72 -4.07
N LEU A 107 3.36 -11.73 -3.82
CA LEU A 107 3.10 -12.24 -2.49
C LEU A 107 3.69 -13.65 -2.40
N ARG A 108 4.56 -13.87 -1.42
CA ARG A 108 5.29 -15.12 -1.21
C ARG A 108 5.01 -15.65 0.19
N ALA A 109 5.13 -16.95 0.36
CA ALA A 109 4.97 -17.61 1.64
C ALA A 109 6.20 -18.45 1.99
N GLU A 110 6.42 -18.64 3.28
CA GLU A 110 7.44 -19.54 3.83
C GLU A 110 6.79 -20.43 4.89
N VAL A 111 7.07 -21.73 4.83
CA VAL A 111 6.73 -22.66 5.90
C VAL A 111 7.93 -22.75 6.84
N VAL A 112 7.70 -22.42 8.11
CA VAL A 112 8.71 -22.43 9.17
C VAL A 112 8.79 -23.81 9.83
N ALA A 113 7.65 -24.44 10.11
CA ALA A 113 7.59 -25.76 10.74
C ALA A 113 6.30 -26.51 10.39
N ARG A 114 6.33 -27.83 10.53
CA ARG A 114 5.20 -28.74 10.33
C ARG A 114 5.17 -29.77 11.46
N GLU A 115 3.99 -30.03 12.00
CA GLU A 115 3.77 -31.03 13.04
C GLU A 115 2.43 -31.73 12.83
N PRO A 116 2.27 -33.02 13.16
CA PRO A 116 0.96 -33.66 13.16
C PRO A 116 -0.01 -32.95 14.12
N VAL A 117 -1.29 -32.89 13.76
CA VAL A 117 -2.35 -32.34 14.63
C VAL A 117 -3.58 -33.22 14.61
N SER A 118 -4.26 -33.33 15.75
CA SER A 118 -5.54 -34.02 15.88
C SER A 118 -6.45 -33.23 16.81
N GLY A 119 -7.72 -33.16 16.45
CA GLY A 119 -8.70 -32.34 17.17
C GLY A 119 -10.07 -32.41 16.53
N HIS A 120 -10.96 -31.53 16.96
CA HIS A 120 -12.27 -31.34 16.34
C HIS A 120 -12.47 -29.86 15.98
N VAL A 121 -13.27 -29.63 14.94
CA VAL A 121 -13.57 -28.31 14.39
C VAL A 121 -14.66 -27.62 15.22
N LEU A 122 -14.47 -26.33 15.47
CA LEU A 122 -15.45 -25.40 15.99
C LEU A 122 -15.81 -24.43 14.85
N PRO A 123 -16.96 -24.61 14.20
CA PRO A 123 -17.32 -23.82 13.01
C PRO A 123 -17.79 -22.41 13.36
N HIS A 124 -17.51 -21.47 12.47
CA HIS A 124 -18.05 -20.11 12.46
C HIS A 124 -19.04 -19.95 11.29
N LEU A 125 -20.08 -19.11 11.46
CA LEU A 125 -21.17 -18.95 10.49
C LEU A 125 -20.98 -17.70 9.61
N GLY A 126 -19.79 -17.52 9.05
CA GLY A 126 -19.49 -16.42 8.13
C GLY A 126 -19.88 -16.71 6.68
N LYS A 127 -20.02 -15.65 5.88
CA LYS A 127 -20.11 -15.73 4.41
C LYS A 127 -19.00 -14.87 3.81
N ILE A 128 -18.30 -15.43 2.83
CA ILE A 128 -17.20 -14.76 2.12
C ILE A 128 -17.68 -14.07 0.83
N ARG A 129 -17.11 -12.90 0.51
CA ARG A 129 -17.21 -12.23 -0.81
C ARG A 129 -15.82 -11.81 -1.34
N THR A 130 -15.47 -12.29 -2.55
CA THR A 130 -14.56 -11.66 -3.55
C THR A 130 -13.08 -11.48 -3.11
N ARG A 131 -12.17 -10.87 -3.90
CA ARG A 131 -11.29 -11.59 -4.85
C ARG A 131 -10.09 -12.18 -4.09
N ALA A 132 -9.81 -13.46 -4.33
CA ALA A 132 -8.90 -14.23 -3.51
C ALA A 132 -7.66 -14.71 -4.27
N PHE A 133 -6.49 -14.54 -3.66
CA PHE A 133 -5.36 -15.43 -3.86
C PHE A 133 -5.61 -16.74 -3.09
N ARG A 134 -4.96 -17.82 -3.49
CA ARG A 134 -4.90 -19.06 -2.72
C ARG A 134 -3.47 -19.22 -2.24
N LEU A 135 -3.31 -19.45 -0.94
CA LEU A 135 -2.07 -19.92 -0.34
C LEU A 135 -2.23 -21.41 -0.06
N ASP A 136 -1.49 -22.25 -0.78
CA ASP A 136 -1.39 -23.67 -0.48
C ASP A 136 -0.17 -23.91 0.42
N LEU A 137 -0.40 -24.46 1.61
CA LEU A 137 0.61 -24.85 2.59
C LEU A 137 0.82 -26.37 2.62
N GLY A 138 0.01 -27.16 1.91
CA GLY A 138 0.04 -28.62 2.00
C GLY A 138 1.19 -29.28 1.25
N GLY A 139 1.67 -28.68 0.16
CA GLY A 139 2.76 -29.22 -0.65
C GLY A 139 4.16 -29.04 -0.03
N ASP A 140 5.17 -29.67 -0.65
CA ASP A 140 6.59 -29.58 -0.23
C ASP A 140 7.07 -28.13 -0.07
N ARG A 141 6.52 -27.21 -0.88
CA ARG A 141 6.74 -25.77 -0.79
C ARG A 141 5.40 -25.05 -0.82
N PRO A 142 5.27 -23.95 -0.08
CA PRO A 142 4.06 -23.16 -0.14
C PRO A 142 3.94 -22.44 -1.48
N VAL A 143 2.72 -22.36 -2.00
CA VAL A 143 2.44 -21.72 -3.30
C VAL A 143 1.34 -20.69 -3.14
N VAL A 144 1.59 -19.47 -3.62
CA VAL A 144 0.58 -18.41 -3.72
C VAL A 144 0.13 -18.32 -5.18
N THR A 145 -1.18 -18.35 -5.42
CA THR A 145 -1.74 -18.30 -6.78
C THR A 145 -2.97 -17.40 -6.83
N ALA A 146 -3.05 -16.51 -7.81
CA ALA A 146 -4.26 -15.73 -8.07
C ALA A 146 -5.39 -16.65 -8.53
N ARG A 147 -6.60 -16.53 -7.95
CA ARG A 147 -7.77 -17.34 -8.39
C ARG A 147 -8.60 -16.67 -9.49
N LYS A 148 -8.30 -15.42 -9.82
CA LYS A 148 -8.96 -14.61 -10.87
C LYS A 148 -7.90 -13.84 -11.66
N ARG A 149 -8.33 -12.97 -12.58
CA ARG A 149 -7.44 -12.15 -13.42
C ARG A 149 -6.65 -11.06 -12.66
N ASP A 150 -6.92 -10.86 -11.37
CA ASP A 150 -6.14 -9.94 -10.55
C ASP A 150 -4.97 -10.70 -9.98
N ASP A 151 -3.86 -10.59 -10.68
CA ASP A 151 -2.54 -11.07 -10.28
C ASP A 151 -1.58 -9.89 -10.22
N PHE A 152 -0.41 -10.10 -9.66
CA PHE A 152 0.62 -9.09 -9.64
C PHE A 152 1.10 -8.71 -11.06
N PRO A 153 1.51 -7.44 -11.28
CA PRO A 153 1.64 -6.38 -10.29
C PRO A 153 0.32 -5.72 -9.90
N LEU A 154 0.23 -5.36 -8.62
CA LEU A 154 -0.84 -4.53 -8.06
C LEU A 154 -0.27 -3.16 -7.63
N TRP A 155 -1.13 -2.20 -7.31
CA TRP A 155 -0.70 -0.82 -7.05
C TRP A 155 -1.42 -0.26 -5.83
N VAL A 156 -0.71 0.58 -5.07
CA VAL A 156 -1.28 1.29 -3.92
C VAL A 156 -0.92 2.76 -4.06
N ASP A 157 -1.95 3.61 -4.01
CA ASP A 157 -1.83 5.06 -4.02
C ASP A 157 -1.98 5.62 -2.59
N ALA A 158 -1.48 6.83 -2.36
CA ALA A 158 -1.56 7.45 -1.03
C ALA A 158 -3.02 7.71 -0.63
N GLY A 159 -3.44 7.15 0.51
CA GLY A 159 -4.82 7.29 1.02
C GLY A 159 -5.85 6.36 0.38
N GLU A 160 -5.43 5.52 -0.57
CA GLU A 160 -6.28 4.53 -1.23
C GLU A 160 -5.73 3.13 -0.91
N PRO A 161 -6.25 2.46 0.14
CA PRO A 161 -5.76 1.14 0.53
C PRO A 161 -6.12 0.08 -0.51
N GLU A 162 -5.20 -0.84 -0.75
CA GLU A 162 -5.45 -2.02 -1.57
C GLU A 162 -5.79 -3.22 -0.68
N VAL A 163 -6.86 -3.93 -1.00
CA VAL A 163 -7.33 -5.09 -0.22
C VAL A 163 -7.03 -6.38 -0.98
N ILE A 164 -6.17 -7.21 -0.40
CA ILE A 164 -5.81 -8.52 -0.93
C ILE A 164 -6.37 -9.60 0.00
N ASP A 165 -7.35 -10.36 -0.47
CA ASP A 165 -7.83 -11.53 0.29
C ASP A 165 -7.02 -12.78 -0.12
N VAL A 166 -6.52 -13.53 0.86
CA VAL A 166 -5.73 -14.76 0.66
C VAL A 166 -6.45 -15.91 1.34
N GLN A 167 -6.98 -16.86 0.56
CA GLN A 167 -7.54 -18.09 1.11
C GLN A 167 -6.42 -19.05 1.48
N VAL A 168 -6.29 -19.34 2.79
CA VAL A 168 -5.26 -20.23 3.31
C VAL A 168 -5.76 -21.67 3.28
N HIS A 169 -5.03 -22.52 2.58
CA HIS A 169 -5.31 -23.94 2.47
C HIS A 169 -4.14 -24.75 3.03
N ASN A 170 -4.41 -25.50 4.08
CA ASN A 170 -3.49 -26.45 4.68
C ASN A 170 -4.14 -27.85 4.73
N THR A 171 -3.39 -28.85 4.26
CA THR A 171 -3.74 -30.28 4.29
C THR A 171 -2.72 -31.12 5.05
N ASP A 172 -1.75 -30.50 5.73
CA ASP A 172 -0.64 -31.19 6.37
C ASP A 172 -0.49 -30.76 7.83
N GLY A 173 -1.28 -31.39 8.71
CA GLY A 173 -1.12 -31.22 10.15
C GLY A 173 -1.26 -29.77 10.61
N LYS A 174 -0.42 -29.35 11.55
CA LYS A 174 -0.23 -27.99 12.04
C LYS A 174 1.00 -27.40 11.35
N VAL A 175 0.82 -26.28 10.66
CA VAL A 175 1.88 -25.59 9.92
C VAL A 175 2.13 -24.23 10.54
N GLU A 176 3.40 -23.91 10.78
CA GLU A 176 3.87 -22.57 11.09
C GLU A 176 4.36 -21.88 9.81
N TRP A 177 3.95 -20.64 9.55
CA TRP A 177 4.24 -19.97 8.27
C TRP A 177 4.29 -18.43 8.35
N ARG A 178 4.89 -17.81 7.34
CA ARG A 178 4.96 -16.34 7.15
C ARG A 178 4.58 -15.94 5.72
N LEU A 179 4.14 -14.70 5.56
CA LEU A 179 3.96 -14.07 4.25
C LEU A 179 4.93 -12.91 4.04
N PHE A 180 5.24 -12.67 2.78
CA PHE A 180 6.18 -11.67 2.32
C PHE A 180 5.58 -10.96 1.10
N LEU A 181 5.38 -9.65 1.21
CA LEU A 181 4.88 -8.83 0.10
C LEU A 181 6.03 -8.00 -0.48
N ASP A 182 6.44 -8.34 -1.70
CA ASP A 182 7.50 -7.62 -2.39
C ASP A 182 6.96 -6.35 -3.02
N TRP A 183 7.66 -5.24 -2.83
CA TRP A 183 7.22 -3.93 -3.31
C TRP A 183 8.34 -3.15 -3.98
N THR A 184 7.96 -2.22 -4.85
CA THR A 184 8.84 -1.20 -5.45
C THR A 184 8.20 0.17 -5.33
N VAL A 185 8.99 1.16 -4.93
CA VAL A 185 8.60 2.56 -5.01
C VAL A 185 9.80 3.38 -5.45
N ASN A 186 9.65 4.14 -6.53
CA ASN A 186 10.69 5.05 -7.02
C ASN A 186 12.10 4.41 -7.16
N GLY A 187 12.17 3.18 -7.69
CA GLY A 187 13.44 2.43 -7.83
C GLY A 187 13.95 1.77 -6.54
N ARG A 188 13.43 2.14 -5.36
CA ARG A 188 13.65 1.39 -4.12
C ARG A 188 12.78 0.14 -4.13
N SER A 189 13.33 -0.94 -3.60
CA SER A 189 12.68 -2.24 -3.52
C SER A 189 12.78 -2.77 -2.10
N GLY A 190 11.78 -3.51 -1.66
CA GLY A 190 11.80 -4.17 -0.37
C GLY A 190 10.73 -5.25 -0.26
N THR A 191 10.59 -5.78 0.94
CA THR A 191 9.65 -6.85 1.27
C THR A 191 9.05 -6.56 2.63
N ALA A 192 7.73 -6.38 2.67
CA ALA A 192 6.98 -6.30 3.92
C ALA A 192 6.74 -7.71 4.45
N VAL A 193 7.12 -7.96 5.70
CA VAL A 193 6.87 -9.24 6.39
C VAL A 193 5.50 -9.17 7.05
N ILE A 194 4.67 -10.19 6.79
CA ILE A 194 3.31 -10.30 7.32
C ILE A 194 3.28 -11.55 8.20
N ASP A 195 3.31 -11.32 9.50
CA ASP A 195 3.35 -12.36 10.53
C ASP A 195 2.61 -11.91 11.81
N ALA A 196 2.56 -12.77 12.82
CA ALA A 196 1.90 -12.50 14.09
C ALA A 196 2.82 -11.70 15.05
N GLY A 197 3.24 -10.51 14.62
CA GLY A 197 4.07 -9.61 15.44
C GLY A 197 5.46 -10.17 15.72
N GLY A 198 6.14 -10.67 14.68
CA GLY A 198 7.46 -11.30 14.74
C GLY A 198 7.44 -12.82 14.89
N ARG A 199 6.26 -13.43 15.06
CA ARG A 199 6.05 -14.88 15.17
C ARG A 199 5.35 -15.43 13.94
N PRO A 200 5.66 -16.65 13.49
CA PRO A 200 4.90 -17.26 12.40
C PRO A 200 3.43 -17.44 12.79
N TYR A 201 2.55 -17.37 11.79
CA TYR A 201 1.18 -17.83 11.93
C TYR A 201 1.14 -19.34 12.12
N ILE A 202 0.10 -19.83 12.78
CA ILE A 202 -0.14 -21.25 12.96
C ILE A 202 -1.48 -21.59 12.34
N THR A 203 -1.53 -22.61 11.49
CA THR A 203 -2.76 -23.10 10.87
C THR A 203 -2.83 -24.62 10.97
N ALA A 204 -3.95 -25.12 11.48
CA ALA A 204 -4.22 -26.55 11.55
C ALA A 204 -5.01 -27.02 10.32
N GLN A 205 -4.66 -28.19 9.80
CA GLN A 205 -5.48 -28.94 8.88
C GLN A 205 -6.85 -29.19 9.52
N ARG A 206 -7.90 -29.16 8.70
CA ARG A 206 -9.24 -29.54 9.13
C ARG A 206 -9.32 -31.06 9.30
N PRO A 207 -9.67 -31.57 10.50
CA PRO A 207 -9.92 -33.00 10.71
C PRO A 207 -11.09 -33.49 9.84
N GLY A 208 -10.91 -34.59 9.11
CA GLY A 208 -11.95 -35.24 8.31
C GLY A 208 -12.34 -34.53 7.01
N GLY A 209 -11.44 -33.69 6.47
CA GLY A 209 -11.57 -33.10 5.13
C GLY A 209 -11.25 -34.07 4.00
#